data_AF-A0A951MK69-F1
#
_entry.id   AF-A0A951MK69-F1
#
_cell.length_a   1.000
_cell.length_b   1.000
_cell.length_c   1.000
_cell.angle_alpha   90.00
_cell.angle_beta   90.00
_cell.angle_gamma   90.00
#
_symmetry.space_group_name_H-M   'P 1'
#
loop_
_entity.id
_entity.type
_entity.pdbx_description
1 polymer ?
#
loop_
_entity_poly.entity_id
_entity_poly.type
_entity_poly.pdbx_seq_one_letter_code
_entity_poly.pdbx_strand_id
1 'polypeptide(L)'
;KIAIGSAYPLDEEVSTFFRGRDLLTGLPRSIEVTSAQIREAIDPSVQQIVDSVKDTIEETPPELVADIMDQGIYVAGGGALLEIGARLVGRQRRQLDGLDAGVVTESER
;
A
#
# COMPACT_ATOMS: atom_id res chain seq x y z
N LYS A 1 -8.62 7.67 -11.19
CA LYS A 1 -9.26 7.23 -9.93
C LYS A 1 -8.26 7.11 -8.78
N ILE A 2 -6.96 7.19 -9.04
CA ILE A 2 -5.93 7.52 -8.04
C ILE A 2 -5.14 8.67 -8.66
N ALA A 3 -5.12 9.83 -8.02
CA ALA A 3 -4.39 10.98 -8.54
C ALA A 3 -3.08 11.24 -7.76
N ILE A 4 -2.97 10.76 -6.51
CA ILE A 4 -1.95 11.23 -5.55
C ILE A 4 -1.71 10.27 -4.36
N GLY A 5 -2.39 9.13 -4.32
CA GLY A 5 -2.27 8.19 -3.20
C GLY A 5 -1.16 7.19 -3.50
N SER A 6 -0.17 7.09 -2.60
CA SER A 6 0.85 6.03 -2.62
C SER A 6 0.98 5.43 -1.23
N ALA A 7 1.08 4.10 -1.14
CA ALA A 7 1.39 3.39 0.09
C ALA A 7 2.90 3.42 0.44
N TYR A 8 3.73 3.98 -0.45
CA TYR A 8 5.18 4.10 -0.33
C TYR A 8 5.64 5.57 -0.47
N PRO A 9 6.79 5.97 0.08
CA PRO A 9 7.37 7.28 -0.20
C PRO A 9 7.63 7.47 -1.70
N LEU A 10 7.16 8.58 -2.25
CA LEU A 10 7.46 8.98 -3.63
C LEU A 10 8.75 9.81 -3.63
N ASP A 11 9.55 9.71 -4.69
CA ASP A 11 10.75 10.54 -4.87
C ASP A 11 10.41 12.04 -4.94
N GLU A 12 9.23 12.35 -5.49
CA GLU A 12 8.63 13.69 -5.48
C GLU A 12 7.26 13.66 -4.79
N GLU A 13 7.12 14.42 -3.71
CA GLU A 13 5.83 14.59 -3.04
C GLU A 13 4.93 15.50 -3.87
N VAL A 14 3.70 15.03 -4.14
CA VAL A 14 2.74 15.70 -5.01
C VAL A 14 1.66 16.35 -4.14
N SER A 15 1.27 17.59 -4.42
CA SER A 15 0.15 18.25 -3.75
C SER A 15 -1.04 18.47 -4.69
N THR A 16 -2.25 18.52 -4.12
CA THR A 16 -3.47 18.91 -4.84
C THR A 16 -4.37 19.76 -3.97
N PHE A 17 -5.38 20.37 -4.60
CA PHE A 17 -6.46 21.01 -3.90
C PHE A 17 -7.69 20.10 -3.83
N PHE A 18 -8.08 19.72 -2.61
CA PHE A 18 -9.38 19.09 -2.36
C PHE A 18 -10.41 20.16 -2.04
N ARG A 19 -11.52 20.14 -2.77
CA ARG A 19 -12.67 20.99 -2.48
C ARG A 19 -13.67 20.20 -1.64
N GLY A 20 -13.96 20.72 -0.46
CA GLY A 20 -14.89 20.14 0.49
C GLY A 20 -15.87 21.16 1.04
N ARG A 21 -16.61 20.74 2.06
CA ARG A 21 -17.51 21.59 2.83
C ARG A 21 -16.86 21.92 4.16
N ASP A 22 -16.76 23.20 4.47
CA ASP A 22 -16.32 23.64 5.79
C ASP A 22 -17.43 23.30 6.80
N LEU A 23 -17.08 22.55 7.86
CA LEU A 23 -18.06 22.06 8.85
C LEU A 23 -18.61 23.17 9.75
N LEU A 24 -17.89 24.29 9.91
CA LEU A 24 -18.32 25.40 10.75
C LEU A 24 -19.24 26.36 9.97
N THR A 25 -18.85 26.71 8.74
CA THR A 25 -19.57 27.71 7.93
C THR A 25 -20.53 27.10 6.93
N GLY A 26 -20.39 25.81 6.63
CA GLY A 26 -21.20 25.11 5.63
C GLY A 26 -20.86 25.46 4.18
N LEU A 27 -19.91 26.36 3.93
CA LEU A 27 -19.54 26.85 2.61
C LEU A 27 -18.47 25.95 1.95
N PRO A 28 -18.40 25.92 0.61
CA PRO A 28 -17.34 25.22 -0.10
C PRO A 28 -15.98 25.86 0.19
N ARG A 29 -15.01 25.05 0.63
CA ARG A 29 -13.62 25.46 0.88
C ARG A 29 -12.67 24.51 0.16
N SER A 30 -11.59 25.05 -0.39
CA SER A 30 -10.48 24.26 -0.92
C SER A 30 -9.36 24.18 0.10
N ILE A 31 -8.84 22.99 0.32
CA ILE A 31 -7.65 22.73 1.13
C ILE A 31 -6.57 22.10 0.26
N GLU A 32 -5.32 22.51 0.47
CA GLU A 32 -4.18 21.83 -0.14
C GLU A 32 -3.88 20.57 0.67
N VAL A 33 -3.69 19.44 -0.01
CA VAL A 33 -3.35 18.15 0.59
C VAL A 33 -2.16 17.57 -0.16
N THR A 34 -1.17 17.08 0.59
CA THR A 34 0.03 16.44 0.05
C THR A 34 -0.11 14.91 0.00
N SER A 35 0.66 14.25 -0.87
CA SER A 35 0.77 12.79 -0.90
C SER A 35 1.20 12.22 0.45
N ALA A 36 2.06 12.90 1.20
CA ALA A 36 2.44 12.50 2.56
C ALA A 36 1.25 12.42 3.53
N GLN A 37 0.35 13.41 3.50
CA GLN A 37 -0.85 13.42 4.35
C GLN A 37 -1.84 12.33 3.93
N ILE A 38 -1.97 12.08 2.62
CA ILE A 38 -2.79 10.98 2.11
C ILE A 38 -2.20 9.64 2.55
N ARG A 39 -0.88 9.48 2.45
CA ARG A 39 -0.15 8.27 2.88
C ARG A 39 -0.37 8.00 4.36
N GLU A 40 -0.25 9.02 5.21
CA GLU A 40 -0.54 8.91 6.64
C GLU A 40 -2.00 8.49 6.90
N ALA A 41 -2.96 9.07 6.16
CA ALA A 41 -4.37 8.74 6.30
C ALA A 41 -4.72 7.31 5.88
N ILE A 42 -4.05 6.76 4.85
CA ILE A 42 -4.28 5.38 4.37
C ILE A 42 -3.42 4.34 5.11
N ASP A 43 -2.40 4.76 5.85
CA ASP A 43 -1.45 3.91 6.55
C ASP A 43 -2.11 2.80 7.39
N PRO A 44 -3.12 3.09 8.24
CA PRO A 44 -3.74 2.08 9.08
C PRO A 44 -4.53 1.04 8.28
N SER A 45 -5.13 1.44 7.16
CA SER A 45 -5.87 0.53 6.27
C SER A 45 -4.90 -0.38 5.52
N VAL A 46 -3.79 0.17 5.02
CA VAL A 46 -2.75 -0.63 4.37
C VAL A 46 -2.09 -1.59 5.36
N GLN A 47 -1.89 -1.15 6.60
CA GLN A 47 -1.37 -1.99 7.68
C GLN A 47 -2.25 -3.22 7.93
N GLN A 48 -3.58 -3.03 8.01
CA GLN A 48 -4.51 -4.15 8.19
C GLN A 48 -4.41 -5.17 7.05
N ILE A 49 -4.31 -4.72 5.80
CA ILE A 49 -4.13 -5.61 4.65
C ILE A 49 -2.83 -6.41 4.79
N VAL A 50 -1.74 -5.75 5.16
CA VAL A 50 -0.44 -6.39 5.36
C VAL A 50 -0.50 -7.45 6.46
N ASP A 51 -1.15 -7.14 7.57
CA ASP A 51 -1.22 -8.06 8.71
C ASP A 51 -2.12 -9.27 8.37
N SER A 52 -3.25 -9.08 7.69
CA SER A 52 -4.06 -10.21 7.21
C SER A 52 -3.31 -11.14 6.24
N VAL A 53 -2.46 -10.59 5.36
CA VAL A 53 -1.61 -11.41 4.48
C VAL A 53 -0.60 -12.21 5.30
N LYS A 54 0.00 -11.62 6.34
CA LYS A 54 0.93 -12.33 7.23
C LYS A 54 0.25 -13.45 8.00
N ASP A 55 -0.90 -13.17 8.61
CA ASP A 55 -1.67 -14.17 9.36
C ASP A 55 -1.99 -15.36 8.46
N THR A 56 -2.36 -15.10 7.20
CA THR A 56 -2.60 -16.15 6.21
C THR A 56 -1.35 -16.99 5.92
N ILE A 57 -0.18 -16.36 5.80
CA ILE A 57 1.10 -17.07 5.57
C ILE A 57 1.50 -17.88 6.82
N GLU A 58 1.27 -17.35 8.03
CA GLU A 58 1.57 -18.04 9.29
C GLU A 58 0.68 -19.28 9.50
N GLU A 59 -0.57 -19.23 9.04
CA GLU A 59 -1.48 -20.38 9.06
C GLU A 59 -1.23 -21.37 7.91
N THR A 60 -0.46 -20.98 6.89
CA THR A 60 -0.20 -21.82 5.72
C THR A 60 0.79 -22.94 6.06
N PRO A 61 0.52 -24.20 5.67
CA PRO A 61 1.45 -25.31 5.86
C PRO A 61 2.84 -25.02 5.27
N PRO A 62 3.93 -25.42 5.96
CA PRO A 62 5.29 -25.06 5.57
C PRO A 62 5.66 -25.57 4.17
N GLU A 63 5.02 -26.64 3.69
CA GLU A 63 5.22 -27.18 2.34
C GLU A 63 4.79 -26.18 1.25
N LEU A 64 3.79 -25.35 1.52
CA LEU A 64 3.27 -24.35 0.59
C LEU A 64 3.93 -22.98 0.78
N VAL A 65 4.47 -22.69 1.97
CA VAL A 65 5.20 -21.45 2.23
C VAL A 65 6.46 -21.39 1.36
N ALA A 66 7.15 -22.51 1.14
CA ALA A 66 8.29 -22.58 0.23
C ALA A 66 7.91 -22.20 -1.22
N ASP A 67 6.74 -22.67 -1.70
CA ASP A 67 6.23 -22.32 -3.02
C ASP A 67 5.85 -20.82 -3.11
N ILE A 68 5.25 -20.26 -2.06
CA ILE A 68 4.94 -18.81 -1.99
C ILE A 68 6.23 -17.98 -2.00
N MET A 69 7.29 -18.44 -1.33
CA MET A 69 8.58 -17.76 -1.32
C MET A 69 9.25 -17.76 -2.70
N ASP A 70 9.11 -18.84 -3.47
CA ASP A 70 9.74 -19.00 -4.79
C ASP A 70 8.94 -18.31 -5.91
N GLN A 71 7.61 -18.36 -5.84
CA GLN A 71 6.70 -17.75 -6.84
C GLN A 71 6.35 -16.29 -6.53
N GLY A 72 6.47 -15.87 -5.28
CA GLY A 72 6.07 -14.55 -4.81
C GLY A 72 4.57 -14.39 -4.58
N ILE A 73 4.18 -13.21 -4.10
CA ILE A 73 2.77 -12.85 -3.87
C ILE A 73 2.29 -11.97 -5.03
N TYR A 74 1.19 -12.36 -5.65
CA TYR A 74 0.55 -11.60 -6.71
C TYR A 74 -0.50 -10.68 -6.12
N VAL A 75 -0.38 -9.37 -6.36
CA VAL A 75 -1.37 -8.38 -5.93
C VAL A 75 -2.19 -7.96 -7.13
N ALA A 76 -3.50 -8.22 -7.08
CA ALA A 76 -4.45 -7.89 -8.13
C ALA A 76 -5.52 -6.90 -7.65
N GLY A 77 -6.08 -6.14 -8.60
CA GLY A 77 -7.17 -5.19 -8.37
C GLY A 77 -6.69 -3.76 -8.11
N GLY A 78 -7.64 -2.84 -7.84
CA GLY A 78 -7.36 -1.41 -7.75
C GLY A 78 -6.44 -0.98 -6.59
N GLY A 79 -6.27 -1.83 -5.57
CA GLY A 79 -5.31 -1.61 -4.48
C GLY A 79 -3.86 -1.88 -4.89
N ALA A 80 -3.63 -2.64 -5.96
CA ALA A 80 -2.29 -2.86 -6.49
C ALA A 80 -1.68 -1.56 -7.04
N LEU A 81 -2.52 -0.65 -7.54
CA LEU A 81 -2.14 0.70 -8.00
C LEU A 81 -1.66 1.62 -6.88
N LEU A 82 -1.88 1.27 -5.61
CA LEU A 82 -1.35 1.99 -4.45
C LEU A 82 0.05 1.50 -4.06
N GLU A 83 0.64 0.57 -4.82
CA GLU A 83 1.95 -0.05 -4.55
C GLU A 83 2.02 -0.74 -3.17
N ILE A 84 0.89 -1.28 -2.69
CA ILE A 84 0.81 -2.02 -1.41
C ILE A 84 1.82 -3.19 -1.39
N GLY A 85 2.08 -3.78 -2.57
CA GLY A 85 3.10 -4.82 -2.74
C GLY A 85 4.51 -4.40 -2.31
N ALA A 86 4.92 -3.17 -2.62
CA ALA A 86 6.22 -2.65 -2.20
C ALA A 86 6.33 -2.54 -0.67
N ARG A 87 5.21 -2.30 0.02
CA ARG A 87 5.16 -2.21 1.48
C ARG A 87 5.19 -3.57 2.18
N LEU A 88 4.66 -4.62 1.54
CA LEU A 88 4.81 -6.00 2.00
C LEU A 88 6.30 -6.40 2.03
N VAL A 89 7.02 -6.17 0.94
CA VAL A 89 8.46 -6.52 0.81
C VAL A 89 9.37 -5.56 1.60
N GLY A 90 9.11 -4.25 1.50
CA GLY A 90 9.99 -3.19 1.98
C GLY A 90 10.15 -3.12 3.50
N ARG A 91 9.19 -3.63 4.29
CA ARG A 91 9.38 -3.77 5.75
C ARG A 91 10.11 -5.04 6.16
N GLN A 92 10.05 -6.11 5.37
CA GLN A 92 10.76 -7.37 5.65
C GLN A 92 12.27 -7.26 5.37
N ARG A 93 12.67 -6.36 4.47
CA ARG A 93 14.07 -6.16 4.08
C ARG A 93 15.00 -5.66 5.20
N ARG A 94 14.48 -5.17 6.33
CA ARG A 94 15.32 -4.75 7.48
C ARG A 94 15.58 -5.85 8.52
N GLN A 95 14.94 -7.02 8.40
CA GLN A 95 15.07 -8.06 9.43
C GLN A 95 15.48 -9.44 8.88
N LEU A 96 15.50 -9.61 7.55
CA LEU A 96 15.92 -10.85 6.89
C LEU A 96 16.78 -10.51 5.66
N ASP A 97 18.07 -10.26 5.88
CA ASP A 97 19.07 -10.22 4.81
C ASP A 97 19.19 -11.64 4.21
N GLY A 98 18.42 -11.95 3.16
CA GLY A 98 18.62 -13.18 2.37
C GLY A 98 17.42 -13.78 1.62
N LEU A 99 16.22 -13.20 1.64
CA LEU A 99 15.03 -13.80 1.01
C LEU A 99 14.36 -12.82 0.03
N ASP A 100 14.56 -13.04 -1.28
CA ASP A 100 13.94 -12.28 -2.37
C ASP A 100 12.50 -12.77 -2.64
N ALA A 101 11.57 -12.47 -1.73
CA ALA A 101 10.15 -12.62 -2.04
C ALA A 101 9.72 -11.46 -2.98
N GLY A 102 9.63 -11.74 -4.28
CA GLY A 102 9.13 -10.79 -5.27
C GLY A 102 7.63 -10.58 -5.11
N VAL A 103 7.17 -9.33 -5.08
CA VAL A 103 5.73 -9.04 -5.25
C VAL A 103 5.50 -8.64 -6.70
N VAL A 104 4.73 -9.46 -7.40
CA VAL A 104 4.35 -9.20 -8.80
C VAL A 104 2.99 -8.50 -8.78
N THR A 105 2.95 -7.29 -9.36
CA THR A 105 1.70 -6.53 -9.50
C THR A 105 1.22 -6.65 -10.94
N GLU A 106 0.11 -7.37 -11.17
CA GLU A 106 -0.57 -7.37 -12.46
C GLU A 106 -1.59 -6.23 -12.48
N SER A 107 -1.20 -5.11 -13.11
CA SER A 107 -2.03 -3.90 -13.19
C SER A 107 -2.76 -3.72 -14.52
N GLU A 108 -2.46 -4.47 -15.59
CA GLU A 108 -3.12 -4.29 -16.89
C GLU A 108 -3.29 -5.61 -17.66
N ARG A 109 -4.55 -6.05 -17.71
CA ARG A 109 -5.19 -6.54 -18.94
C ARG A 109 -6.52 -5.84 -19.11
#